data_AF-A0A847EZW6-F1
#
_entry.id   AF-A0A847EZW6-F1
#
_cell.length_a   1.000
_cell.length_b   1.000
_cell.length_c   1.000
_cell.angle_alpha   90.00
_cell.angle_beta   90.00
_cell.angle_gamma   90.00
#
_symmetry.space_group_name_H-M   'P 1'
#
loop_
_entity.id
_entity.type
_entity.pdbx_description
1 polymer ?
#
loop_
_entity_poly.entity_id
_entity_poly.type
_entity_poly.pdbx_seq_one_letter_code
_entity_poly.pdbx_strand_id
1 'polypeptide(L)'
;SLTYPEHNVLAAVRLLNSLERPFRKVATPEDRHKLALAAFNSGLGHVLDARALARKYGKNPDSWNDVCEYLLLKRLPAYYEDPVCKQGYLRGNETADFVTEVWTRYQYYLEKGVK
;
A
#
# COMPACT_ATOMS: atom_id res chain seq x y z
N SER A 1 1.27 -22.73 16.43
CA SER A 1 1.13 -23.48 15.18
C SER A 1 0.30 -22.67 14.21
N LEU A 2 0.89 -22.24 13.10
CA LEU A 2 0.32 -21.38 12.04
C LEU A 2 -0.60 -22.17 11.07
N THR A 3 -1.57 -22.91 11.61
CA THR A 3 -2.28 -23.95 10.83
C THR A 3 -3.78 -23.87 11.00
N TYR A 4 -4.39 -22.78 10.51
CA TYR A 4 -5.80 -22.77 10.04
C TYR A 4 -5.93 -21.74 8.90
N PRO A 5 -5.94 -22.17 7.62
CA PRO A 5 -6.02 -21.27 6.46
C PRO A 5 -7.26 -20.36 6.49
N GLU A 6 -8.34 -20.85 7.08
CA GLU A 6 -9.68 -20.25 6.99
C GLU A 6 -9.86 -19.09 7.97
N HIS A 7 -9.28 -19.22 9.18
CA HIS A 7 -9.19 -18.12 10.14
C HIS A 7 -8.22 -17.02 9.68
N ASN A 8 -7.17 -17.37 8.94
CA ASN A 8 -6.20 -16.41 8.43
C ASN A 8 -6.77 -15.56 7.29
N VAL A 9 -7.53 -16.15 6.36
CA VAL A 9 -8.14 -15.42 5.24
C VAL A 9 -9.19 -14.43 5.75
N LEU A 10 -10.09 -14.85 6.65
CA LEU A 10 -11.11 -13.94 7.19
C LEU A 10 -10.49 -12.78 7.99
N ALA A 11 -9.47 -13.06 8.81
CA ALA A 11 -8.75 -12.02 9.55
C ALA A 11 -8.02 -11.06 8.61
N ALA A 12 -7.37 -11.57 7.55
CA ALA A 12 -6.73 -10.75 6.52
C ALA A 12 -7.74 -9.88 5.77
N VAL A 13 -8.90 -10.42 5.39
CA VAL A 13 -9.98 -9.66 4.73
C VAL A 13 -10.52 -8.57 5.65
N ARG A 14 -10.74 -8.86 6.94
CA ARG A 14 -11.17 -7.86 7.93
C ARG A 14 -10.11 -6.77 8.11
N LEU A 15 -8.83 -7.15 8.13
CA LEU A 15 -7.73 -6.20 8.24
C LEU A 15 -7.65 -5.30 7.00
N LEU A 16 -7.71 -5.87 5.79
CA LEU A 16 -7.75 -5.10 4.54
C LEU A 16 -8.95 -4.13 4.50
N ASN A 17 -10.15 -4.58 4.87
CA ASN A 17 -11.33 -3.72 4.97
C ASN A 17 -11.15 -2.57 5.96
N SER A 18 -10.38 -2.79 7.04
CA SER A 18 -10.07 -1.72 7.99
C SER A 18 -9.01 -0.75 7.45
N LEU A 19 -8.04 -1.26 6.67
CA LEU A 19 -6.99 -0.49 6.01
C LEU A 19 -7.47 0.28 4.79
N GLU A 20 -8.62 -0.05 4.22
CA GLU A 20 -9.26 0.77 3.18
C GLU A 20 -9.92 2.03 3.74
N ARG A 21 -10.29 2.05 5.03
CA ARG A 21 -11.00 3.20 5.64
C ARG A 21 -10.25 4.52 5.48
N PRO A 22 -8.92 4.59 5.73
CA PRO A 22 -8.11 5.79 5.48
C PRO A 22 -8.08 6.24 4.01
N PHE A 23 -8.38 5.34 3.06
CA PHE A 23 -8.30 5.56 1.62
C PHE A 23 -9.68 5.69 0.95
N ARG A 24 -10.77 5.80 1.72
CA ARG A 24 -12.14 5.92 1.19
C ARG A 24 -12.35 7.08 0.22
N LYS A 25 -11.56 8.15 0.34
CA LYS A 25 -11.63 9.33 -0.55
C LYS A 25 -10.83 9.18 -1.85
N VAL A 26 -9.98 8.15 -1.97
CA VAL A 26 -9.25 7.85 -3.20
C VAL A 26 -10.28 7.47 -4.27
N ALA A 27 -10.30 8.18 -5.40
CA ALA A 27 -11.37 8.06 -6.37
C ALA A 27 -11.40 6.67 -7.05
N THR A 28 -10.23 6.16 -7.45
CA THR A 28 -10.14 4.89 -8.17
C THR A 28 -10.16 3.73 -7.17
N PRO A 29 -10.99 2.69 -7.39
CA PRO A 29 -10.94 1.48 -6.57
C PRO A 29 -9.58 0.79 -6.62
N GLU A 30 -8.92 0.82 -7.77
CA GLU A 30 -7.58 0.25 -7.96
C GLU A 30 -6.54 0.89 -7.04
N ASP A 31 -6.40 2.21 -7.05
CA ASP A 31 -5.42 2.88 -6.18
C ASP A 31 -5.76 2.66 -4.71
N ARG A 32 -7.06 2.70 -4.36
CA ARG A 32 -7.51 2.40 -2.99
C ARG A 32 -7.08 1.02 -2.52
N HIS A 33 -7.29 -0.02 -3.33
CA HIS A 33 -6.90 -1.39 -2.98
C HIS A 33 -5.38 -1.53 -2.89
N LYS A 34 -4.63 -0.96 -3.83
CA LYS A 34 -3.16 -1.02 -3.83
C LYS A 34 -2.55 -0.29 -2.62
N LEU A 35 -3.11 0.86 -2.23
CA LEU A 35 -2.71 1.57 -1.01
C LEU A 35 -3.03 0.77 0.26
N ALA A 36 -4.17 0.07 0.30
CA ALA A 36 -4.52 -0.81 1.42
C ALA A 36 -3.58 -2.03 1.51
N LEU A 37 -3.22 -2.64 0.38
CA LEU A 37 -2.23 -3.72 0.30
C LEU A 37 -0.85 -3.25 0.77
N ALA A 38 -0.43 -2.06 0.36
CA ALA A 38 0.81 -1.47 0.85
C ALA A 38 0.78 -1.25 2.37
N ALA A 39 -0.33 -0.71 2.88
CA ALA A 39 -0.48 -0.49 4.33
C ALA A 39 -0.51 -1.79 5.13
N PHE A 40 -0.98 -2.89 4.52
CA PHE A 40 -0.92 -4.22 5.11
C PHE A 40 0.51 -4.75 5.21
N ASN A 41 1.34 -4.54 4.18
CA ASN A 41 2.73 -5.02 4.16
C ASN A 41 3.69 -4.12 4.96
N SER A 42 3.67 -2.80 4.74
CA SER A 42 4.62 -1.86 5.34
C SER A 42 4.09 -1.12 6.58
N GLY A 43 2.83 -1.34 6.95
CA GLY A 43 2.13 -0.54 7.94
C GLY A 43 1.56 0.77 7.38
N LEU A 44 0.41 1.19 7.92
CA LEU A 44 -0.31 2.39 7.49
C LEU A 44 0.53 3.67 7.62
N GLY A 45 1.32 3.81 8.68
CA GLY A 45 2.15 4.99 8.91
C GLY A 45 3.11 5.28 7.76
N HIS A 46 3.76 4.24 7.24
CA HIS A 46 4.69 4.39 6.13
C HIS A 46 4.02 4.82 4.82
N VAL A 47 2.80 4.31 4.56
CA VAL A 47 2.00 4.74 3.41
C VAL A 47 1.52 6.18 3.58
N LEU A 48 1.12 6.59 4.78
CA LEU A 48 0.73 7.98 5.06
C LEU A 48 1.91 8.95 4.89
N ASP A 49 3.11 8.56 5.29
CA ASP A 49 4.32 9.35 5.02
C ASP A 49 4.58 9.48 3.51
N ALA A 50 4.49 8.37 2.76
CA ALA A 50 4.68 8.40 1.31
C ALA A 50 3.63 9.28 0.62
N ARG A 51 2.37 9.28 1.09
CA ARG A 51 1.33 10.21 0.64
C ARG A 51 1.64 11.67 1.02
N ALA A 52 2.20 11.91 2.20
CA ALA A 52 2.59 13.25 2.62
C ALA A 52 3.76 13.79 1.78
N LEU A 53 4.75 12.94 1.49
CA LEU A 53 5.83 13.22 0.55
C LEU A 53 5.28 13.50 -0.85
N ALA A 54 4.43 12.63 -1.40
CA ALA A 54 3.79 12.85 -2.69
C ALA A 54 3.13 14.23 -2.79
N ARG A 55 2.33 14.60 -1.78
CA ARG A 55 1.71 15.93 -1.72
C ARG A 55 2.75 17.06 -1.66
N LYS A 56 3.77 16.93 -0.80
CA LYS A 56 4.82 17.95 -0.63
C LYS A 56 5.57 18.23 -1.94
N TYR A 57 5.84 17.18 -2.70
CA TYR A 57 6.62 17.24 -3.94
C TYR A 57 5.74 17.37 -5.20
N GLY A 58 4.47 17.78 -5.05
CA GLY A 58 3.60 18.13 -6.17
C GLY A 58 3.04 16.94 -6.95
N LYS A 59 3.05 15.74 -6.36
CA LYS A 59 2.50 14.50 -6.92
C LYS A 59 1.12 14.20 -6.33
N ASN A 60 0.40 13.25 -6.92
CA ASN A 60 -0.92 12.85 -6.48
C ASN A 60 -0.84 11.89 -5.27
N PRO A 61 -1.25 12.32 -4.05
CA PRO A 61 -1.21 11.47 -2.87
C PRO A 61 -2.27 10.35 -2.87
N ASP A 62 -3.13 10.30 -3.89
CA ASP A 62 -4.18 9.30 -4.05
C ASP A 62 -3.88 8.33 -5.21
N SER A 63 -2.79 8.54 -5.96
CA SER A 63 -2.34 7.59 -7.00
C SER A 63 -1.35 6.59 -6.41
N TRP A 64 -1.56 5.29 -6.64
CA TRP A 64 -0.62 4.25 -6.24
C TRP A 64 0.76 4.48 -6.83
N ASN A 65 0.85 4.86 -8.11
CA ASN A 65 2.14 5.00 -8.79
C ASN A 65 2.98 6.10 -8.15
N ASP A 66 2.37 7.27 -7.92
CA ASP A 66 3.04 8.39 -7.26
C ASP A 66 3.41 8.04 -5.81
N VAL A 67 2.52 7.39 -5.04
CA VAL A 67 2.81 7.01 -3.65
C VAL A 67 3.89 5.92 -3.58
N CYS A 68 3.89 4.96 -4.50
CA CYS A 68 4.90 3.91 -4.60
C CYS A 68 6.30 4.49 -4.87
N GLU A 69 6.40 5.51 -5.72
CA GLU A 69 7.64 6.25 -5.94
C GLU A 69 8.23 6.73 -4.60
N TYR A 70 7.42 7.36 -3.73
CA TYR A 70 7.90 7.82 -2.43
C TYR A 70 8.14 6.71 -1.41
N LEU A 71 7.42 5.59 -1.47
CA LEU A 71 7.76 4.41 -0.67
C LEU A 71 9.18 3.90 -0.99
N LEU A 72 9.56 3.89 -2.27
CA LEU A 72 10.90 3.49 -2.71
C LEU A 72 11.97 4.53 -2.34
N LEU A 73 11.64 5.82 -2.44
CA LEU A 73 12.56 6.91 -2.11
C LEU A 73 12.84 7.05 -0.61
N LYS A 74 11.97 6.54 0.27
CA LYS A 74 12.16 6.50 1.73
C LYS A 74 13.35 5.67 2.23
N ARG A 75 14.17 5.11 1.33
CA ARG A 75 15.50 4.58 1.66
C ARG A 75 16.59 5.66 1.70
N LEU A 76 16.31 6.85 1.16
CA LEU A 76 17.27 7.94 1.04
C LEU A 76 17.02 8.98 2.15
N PRO A 77 18.08 9.52 2.79
CA PRO A 77 17.95 10.51 3.89
C PRO A 77 17.07 11.70 3.54
N ALA A 78 17.19 12.21 2.31
CA ALA A 78 16.39 13.33 1.82
C ALA A 78 14.86 13.14 1.95
N TYR A 79 14.38 11.90 2.03
CA TYR A 79 12.94 11.59 2.12
C TYR A 79 12.55 11.02 3.47
N TYR A 80 13.40 10.18 4.09
CA TYR A 80 13.05 9.60 5.40
C TYR A 80 13.27 10.56 6.56
N GLU A 81 14.14 11.56 6.41
CA GLU A 81 14.36 12.65 7.39
C GLU A 81 13.50 13.89 7.07
N ASP A 82 12.69 13.83 6.01
CA ASP A 82 11.79 14.92 5.65
C ASP A 82 10.82 15.21 6.80
N PRO A 83 10.59 16.49 7.18
CA PRO A 83 9.65 16.85 8.25
C PRO A 83 8.22 16.30 8.10
N VAL A 84 7.78 15.96 6.88
CA VAL A 84 6.45 15.35 6.67
C VAL A 84 6.45 13.82 6.85
N CYS A 85 7.61 13.19 6.92
CA CYS A 85 7.81 11.75 7.11
C CYS A 85 8.02 11.43 8.60
N LYS A 86 7.08 10.72 9.22
CA LYS A 86 7.06 10.48 10.67
C LYS A 86 7.62 9.12 11.08
N GLN A 87 7.57 8.13 10.20
CA GLN A 87 8.01 6.76 10.47
C GLN A 87 9.47 6.51 10.09
N GLY A 88 10.14 7.49 9.48
CA GLY A 88 11.54 7.38 9.10
C GLY A 88 11.78 6.36 7.98
N TYR A 89 12.95 5.72 8.03
CA TYR A 89 13.49 4.87 6.97
C TYR A 89 12.54 3.73 6.60
N LEU A 90 12.40 3.49 5.29
CA LEU A 90 11.72 2.31 4.77
C LEU A 90 12.44 1.79 3.53
N ARG A 91 12.61 0.47 3.46
CA ARG A 91 13.01 -0.22 2.24
C ARG A 91 11.78 -0.59 1.42
N GLY A 92 11.21 0.36 0.69
CA GLY A 92 9.91 0.20 0.02
C GLY A 92 9.82 -0.86 -1.09
N ASN A 93 10.93 -1.47 -1.52
CA ASN A 93 10.95 -2.48 -2.58
C ASN A 93 10.06 -3.68 -2.23
N GLU A 94 10.17 -4.20 -1.01
CA GLU A 94 9.38 -5.35 -0.57
C GLU A 94 7.87 -5.06 -0.66
N THR A 95 7.47 -3.83 -0.32
CA THR A 95 6.07 -3.38 -0.40
C THR A 95 5.59 -3.22 -1.82
N ALA A 96 6.43 -2.64 -2.69
CA ALA A 96 6.10 -2.48 -4.11
C ALA A 96 5.95 -3.86 -4.79
N ASP A 97 6.85 -4.79 -4.49
CA ASP A 97 6.84 -6.16 -5.02
C ASP A 97 5.60 -6.92 -4.52
N PHE A 98 5.31 -6.84 -3.22
CA PHE A 98 4.11 -7.44 -2.62
C PHE A 98 2.81 -6.96 -3.28
N VAL A 99 2.64 -5.64 -3.43
CA VAL A 99 1.44 -5.08 -4.08
C VAL A 99 1.33 -5.55 -5.52
N THR A 100 2.45 -5.58 -6.25
CA THR A 100 2.50 -6.04 -7.64
C THR A 100 2.09 -7.52 -7.74
N GLU A 101 2.64 -8.38 -6.89
CA GLU A 101 2.33 -9.82 -6.89
C GLU A 101 0.85 -10.07 -6.61
N VAL A 102 0.32 -9.47 -5.54
CA VAL A 102 -1.08 -9.68 -5.12
C VAL A 102 -2.05 -9.10 -6.14
N TRP A 103 -1.77 -7.90 -6.67
CA TRP A 103 -2.63 -7.27 -7.67
C TRP A 103 -2.66 -8.06 -8.98
N THR A 104 -1.49 -8.53 -9.44
CA THR A 104 -1.39 -9.35 -10.65
C THR A 104 -2.16 -10.66 -10.50
N ARG A 105 -2.03 -11.33 -9.35
CA ARG A 105 -2.76 -12.56 -9.05
C ARG A 105 -4.27 -12.31 -8.97
N TYR A 106 -4.69 -11.20 -8.39
CA TYR A 106 -6.10 -10.79 -8.36
C TYR A 106 -6.66 -10.58 -9.78
N GLN A 107 -5.94 -9.84 -10.64
CA GLN A 107 -6.34 -9.62 -12.03
C GLN A 107 -6.45 -10.95 -12.80
N TYR A 108 -5.48 -11.84 -12.63
CA TYR A 108 -5.52 -13.19 -13.23
C TYR A 108 -6.80 -13.96 -12.84
N TYR A 109 -7.20 -13.92 -11.57
CA TYR A 109 -8.44 -14.57 -11.13
C TYR A 109 -9.70 -13.90 -11.67
N LEU A 110 -9.72 -12.57 -11.84
CA LEU A 110 -10.84 -11.88 -12.49
C LEU A 110 -10.98 -12.30 -13.96
N GLU A 111 -9.86 -12.44 -14.68
CA GLU A 111 -9.88 -12.86 -16.09
C GLU A 111 -10.30 -14.32 -16.27
N LYS A 112 -9.94 -15.21 -15.33
CA LYS A 112 -10.25 -16.64 -15.40
C LYS A 112 -11.57 -17.03 -14.75
N GLY A 113 -12.04 -16.26 -13.76
CA GLY A 113 -13.24 -16.51 -12.97
C GLY A 113 -14.55 -16.00 -13.60
N VAL A 114 -14.48 -15.35 -14.77
CA VAL A 114 -15.64 -14.95 -15.58
C VAL A 114 -15.85 -15.94 -16.74
N LYS A 115 -15.80 -17.24 -16.44
CA LYS A 115 -16.32 -18.30 -17.31
C LYS A 115 -17.36 -19.11 -16.56
#